data_AF-A0A972X036-F1
#
_entry.id   AF-A0A972X036-F1
#
_cell.length_a   1.000
_cell.length_b   1.000
_cell.length_c   1.000
_cell.angle_alpha   90.00
_cell.angle_beta   90.00
_cell.angle_gamma   90.00
#
_symmetry.space_group_name_H-M   'P 1'
#
loop_
_entity.id
_entity.type
_entity.pdbx_description
1 polymer ?
#
loop_
_entity_poly.entity_id
_entity_poly.type
_entity_poly.pdbx_seq_one_letter_code
_entity_poly.pdbx_strand_id
1 'polypeptide(L)'
;MKYLFITLFSVVSFGTTDLPLAHLDLEMTGGEYQPLMRSHSRDDGEENNELEPIMAMGKKFFSWMKLINENRPEGNKISLSSAQNQPGYPIDRPRVSSPKIILDLFEKLQIELPQNIKGIILGNVAPTQNPPISDSEFIAWGIKIDEIYARASRWILQSPMLWGYAARKHDDIRGYYYLQQVPQLEETLVNWKTLSEETRKQYEGWLQGLCFNGGDTESICSDNLNAVIEKEGHPLTFYRTFLKEGQAKWDELFLITAKRDDIVWKSNSSHLLKTPFTNPKSQEVLNFLKVNIEEEWRWGKWALNLDFIEGGYETTHIVFSPGATPHVNSLAGSTITMDANQSLAEYHVRWTIRHEFGHTLGFPDCYVEFYDTSTQEMISYQVDTSNLMCSRRGELQEKHYNELKRVYYTP
;
A
#
# COMPACT_ATOMS: atom_id res chain seq x y z
N MET A 1 -47.18 -19.56 -45.94
CA MET A 1 -45.83 -18.95 -45.90
C MET A 1 -45.66 -18.37 -44.51
N LYS A 2 -44.78 -18.96 -43.70
CA LYS A 2 -44.67 -18.75 -42.24
C LYS A 2 -43.91 -17.46 -41.94
N TYR A 3 -44.45 -16.60 -41.08
CA TYR A 3 -43.74 -15.44 -40.52
C TYR A 3 -42.79 -15.91 -39.43
N LEU A 4 -41.49 -15.70 -39.64
CA LEU A 4 -40.42 -15.96 -38.68
C LEU A 4 -40.31 -14.72 -37.76
N PHE A 5 -40.80 -14.84 -36.53
CA PHE A 5 -40.55 -13.85 -35.47
C PHE A 5 -39.09 -14.03 -34.99
N ILE A 6 -38.23 -13.06 -35.31
CA ILE A 6 -36.88 -12.94 -34.73
C ILE A 6 -37.04 -12.17 -33.42
N THR A 7 -37.00 -12.87 -32.30
CA THR A 7 -36.96 -12.28 -30.97
C THR A 7 -35.54 -11.77 -30.71
N LEU A 8 -35.34 -10.46 -30.82
CA LEU A 8 -34.10 -9.79 -30.44
C LEU A 8 -33.98 -9.85 -28.90
N PHE A 9 -33.19 -10.79 -28.38
CA PHE A 9 -32.77 -10.75 -26.98
C PHE A 9 -31.72 -9.65 -26.85
N SER A 10 -32.15 -8.47 -26.40
CA SER A 10 -31.26 -7.44 -25.89
C SER A 10 -30.57 -8.00 -24.64
N VAL A 11 -29.35 -8.50 -24.80
CA VAL A 11 -28.45 -8.73 -23.67
C VAL A 11 -28.15 -7.35 -23.10
N VAL A 12 -28.89 -6.97 -22.06
CA VAL A 12 -28.49 -5.87 -21.18
C VAL A 12 -27.19 -6.35 -20.56
N SER A 13 -26.07 -5.97 -21.17
CA SER A 13 -24.78 -6.04 -20.51
C SER A 13 -24.93 -5.13 -19.30
N PHE A 14 -25.16 -5.73 -18.14
CA PHE A 14 -24.92 -5.07 -16.87
C PHE A 14 -23.45 -4.69 -16.91
N GLY A 15 -23.16 -3.47 -17.36
CA GLY A 15 -21.86 -2.87 -17.12
C GLY A 15 -21.69 -2.94 -15.62
N THR A 16 -20.77 -3.79 -15.18
CA THR A 16 -20.33 -3.77 -13.79
C THR A 16 -19.83 -2.35 -13.59
N THR A 17 -20.62 -1.52 -12.93
CA THR A 17 -20.11 -0.30 -12.36
C THR A 17 -19.17 -0.80 -11.29
N ASP A 18 -17.91 -1.03 -11.67
CA ASP A 18 -16.86 -1.44 -10.75
C ASP A 18 -16.86 -0.39 -9.66
N LEU A 19 -17.39 -0.76 -8.50
CA LEU A 19 -17.32 0.08 -7.32
C LEU A 19 -15.83 0.39 -7.16
N PRO A 20 -15.43 1.67 -7.16
CA PRO A 20 -14.03 2.02 -7.09
C PRO A 20 -13.46 1.34 -5.85
N LEU A 21 -12.52 0.41 -6.07
CA LEU A 21 -11.85 -0.32 -5.00
C LEU A 21 -11.19 0.73 -4.11
N ALA A 22 -11.71 0.88 -2.89
CA ALA A 22 -11.20 1.86 -1.94
C ALA A 22 -9.70 1.61 -1.74
N HIS A 23 -8.89 2.61 -2.09
CA HIS A 23 -7.46 2.59 -1.81
C HIS A 23 -7.26 2.71 -0.30
N LEU A 24 -6.55 1.75 0.29
CA LEU A 24 -6.20 1.72 1.71
C LEU A 24 -4.71 1.45 1.79
N ASP A 25 -3.94 2.38 2.36
CA ASP A 25 -2.50 2.18 2.61
C ASP A 25 -2.27 0.84 3.35
N LEU A 26 -1.31 0.05 2.86
CA LEU A 26 -0.99 -1.28 3.38
C LEU A 26 -0.57 -1.26 4.86
N GLU A 27 -0.04 -0.13 5.31
CA GLU A 27 0.56 0.09 6.62
C GLU A 27 -0.28 1.01 7.52
N MET A 28 -1.55 1.27 7.14
CA MET A 28 -2.49 1.92 8.04
C MET A 28 -2.55 1.19 9.39
N THR A 29 -2.42 1.95 10.46
CA THR A 29 -2.61 1.48 11.83
C THR A 29 -4.08 1.24 12.10
N GLY A 30 -4.37 0.40 13.08
CA GLY A 30 -5.71 0.19 13.60
C GLY A 30 -6.36 1.49 14.08
N GLY A 31 -5.57 2.44 14.59
CA GLY A 31 -6.03 3.78 14.94
C GLY A 31 -6.58 4.54 13.73
N GLU A 32 -5.90 4.45 12.58
CA GLU A 32 -6.33 5.03 11.30
C GLU A 32 -7.55 4.33 10.71
N TYR A 33 -7.74 3.03 10.98
CA TYR A 33 -8.95 2.31 10.56
C TYR A 33 -10.20 2.68 11.39
N GLN A 34 -10.06 3.16 12.63
CA GLN A 34 -11.24 3.38 13.50
C GLN A 34 -12.31 4.32 12.91
N PRO A 35 -11.97 5.48 12.31
CA PRO A 35 -12.96 6.35 11.68
C PRO A 35 -13.67 5.66 10.51
N LEU A 36 -12.93 4.94 9.66
CA LEU A 36 -13.48 4.21 8.51
C LEU A 36 -14.45 3.12 8.94
N MET A 37 -14.10 2.39 10.00
CA MET A 37 -14.97 1.35 10.56
C MET A 37 -16.26 1.91 11.19
N ARG A 38 -16.28 3.19 11.62
CA ARG A 38 -17.51 3.83 12.13
C ARG A 38 -18.45 4.24 11.01
N SER A 39 -17.92 4.70 9.88
CA SER A 39 -18.73 5.00 8.69
C SER A 39 -19.23 3.74 8.00
N HIS A 40 -18.54 2.61 8.18
CA HIS A 40 -18.95 1.30 7.71
C HIS A 40 -19.96 0.69 8.69
N SER A 41 -21.11 1.35 8.88
CA SER A 41 -22.24 0.76 9.60
C SER A 41 -22.76 -0.42 8.79
N ARG A 42 -22.48 -1.64 9.25
CA ARG A 42 -23.10 -2.87 8.73
C ARG A 42 -24.59 -2.82 9.07
N ASP A 43 -25.40 -2.32 8.13
CA ASP A 43 -26.88 -2.42 8.16
C ASP A 43 -27.35 -3.82 7.73
N ASP A 44 -26.43 -4.61 7.22
CA ASP A 44 -26.54 -5.98 6.78
C ASP A 44 -26.34 -6.89 7.99
N GLY A 45 -27.46 -7.45 8.48
CA GLY A 45 -27.61 -8.28 9.69
C GLY A 45 -26.80 -9.60 9.74
N GLU A 46 -25.54 -9.59 9.31
CA GLU A 46 -24.55 -10.62 9.63
C GLU A 46 -24.06 -10.44 11.07
N GLU A 47 -24.91 -10.85 12.01
CA GLU A 47 -24.68 -10.86 13.46
C GLU A 47 -23.55 -11.80 13.93
N ASN A 48 -22.75 -12.41 13.05
CA ASN A 48 -21.68 -13.33 13.42
C ASN A 48 -20.41 -13.11 12.60
N ASN A 49 -19.75 -11.97 12.79
CA ASN A 49 -18.36 -11.82 12.36
C ASN A 49 -17.44 -12.46 13.41
N GLU A 50 -16.78 -13.56 13.05
CA GLU A 50 -15.77 -14.22 13.87
C GLU A 50 -14.63 -13.28 14.32
N LEU A 51 -14.43 -12.16 13.61
CA LEU A 51 -13.45 -11.14 13.95
C LEU A 51 -13.94 -10.10 14.98
N GLU A 52 -15.20 -10.12 15.41
CA GLU A 52 -15.73 -9.13 16.38
C GLU A 52 -14.97 -9.08 17.71
N PRO A 53 -14.52 -10.20 18.31
CA PRO A 53 -13.67 -10.15 19.51
C PRO A 53 -12.37 -9.36 19.31
N ILE A 54 -11.77 -9.43 18.11
CA ILE A 54 -10.58 -8.64 17.75
C ILE A 54 -10.95 -7.17 17.61
N MET A 55 -12.10 -6.88 16.99
CA MET A 55 -12.59 -5.51 16.84
C MET A 55 -12.86 -4.84 18.20
N ALA A 56 -13.46 -5.58 19.13
CA ALA A 56 -13.70 -5.12 20.49
C ALA A 56 -12.38 -4.88 21.25
N MET A 57 -11.41 -5.80 21.13
CA MET A 57 -10.07 -5.65 21.73
C MET A 57 -9.38 -4.37 21.24
N GLY A 58 -9.31 -4.17 19.93
CA GLY A 58 -8.67 -3.00 19.32
C GLY A 58 -9.32 -1.70 19.75
N LYS A 59 -10.66 -1.60 19.66
CA LYS A 59 -11.42 -0.43 20.13
C LYS A 59 -11.13 -0.10 21.60
N LYS A 60 -11.08 -1.12 22.46
CA LYS A 60 -10.79 -0.96 23.90
C LYS A 60 -9.35 -0.51 24.15
N PHE A 61 -8.39 -1.08 23.44
CA PHE A 61 -6.98 -0.70 23.52
C PHE A 61 -6.75 0.76 23.10
N PHE A 62 -7.26 1.19 21.95
CA PHE A 62 -7.12 2.57 21.49
C PHE A 62 -7.81 3.58 22.41
N SER A 63 -8.97 3.22 22.97
CA SER A 63 -9.62 4.04 23.99
C SER A 63 -8.77 4.18 25.26
N TRP A 64 -8.08 3.10 25.66
CA TRP A 64 -7.15 3.13 26.79
C TRP A 64 -5.91 3.98 26.49
N MET A 65 -5.31 3.85 25.31
CA MET A 65 -4.19 4.69 24.88
C MET A 65 -4.56 6.18 24.87
N LYS A 66 -5.77 6.51 24.39
CA LYS A 66 -6.30 7.87 24.46
C LYS A 66 -6.39 8.36 25.91
N LEU A 67 -6.97 7.57 26.81
CA LEU A 67 -7.09 7.89 28.23
C LEU A 67 -5.72 8.15 28.89
N ILE A 68 -4.71 7.35 28.56
CA ILE A 68 -3.33 7.54 29.06
C ILE A 68 -2.75 8.88 28.58
N ASN A 69 -3.05 9.27 27.33
CA ASN A 69 -2.51 10.48 26.71
C ASN A 69 -3.24 11.79 27.06
N GLU A 70 -4.46 11.73 27.61
CA GLU A 70 -5.27 12.92 27.94
C GLU A 70 -4.55 13.93 28.85
N ASN A 71 -3.75 13.43 29.79
CA ASN A 71 -3.05 14.26 30.78
C ASN A 71 -1.53 14.33 30.55
N ARG A 72 -1.03 13.80 29.44
CA ARG A 72 0.40 13.81 29.11
C ARG A 72 0.76 15.06 28.30
N PRO A 73 1.89 15.73 28.61
CA PRO A 73 2.45 16.74 27.72
C PRO A 73 2.71 16.16 26.32
N GLU A 74 2.62 16.98 25.26
CA GLU A 74 2.70 16.54 23.86
C GLU A 74 3.94 15.67 23.58
N GLY A 75 5.12 16.05 24.08
CA GLY A 75 6.36 15.29 23.90
C GLY A 75 6.46 13.97 24.69
N ASN A 76 5.51 13.69 25.58
CA ASN A 76 5.48 12.52 26.45
C ASN A 76 4.27 11.59 26.17
N LYS A 77 3.44 11.93 25.18
CA LYS A 77 2.32 11.07 24.77
C LYS A 77 2.86 9.75 24.22
N ILE A 78 2.18 8.66 24.55
CA ILE A 78 2.42 7.35 23.96
C ILE A 78 1.96 7.40 22.50
N SER A 79 2.86 7.06 21.58
CA SER A 79 2.52 6.77 20.19
C SER A 79 3.02 5.38 19.83
N LEU A 80 2.26 4.68 19.01
CA LEU A 80 2.71 3.45 18.35
C LEU A 80 3.46 3.74 17.05
N SER A 81 3.38 4.98 16.57
CA SER A 81 3.98 5.44 15.32
C SER A 81 5.37 6.02 15.59
N SER A 82 6.38 5.33 15.11
CA SER A 82 7.77 5.83 15.09
C SER A 82 8.48 5.28 13.86
N ALA A 83 9.61 5.87 13.49
CA ALA A 83 10.44 5.36 12.40
C ALA A 83 10.86 3.88 12.63
N GLN A 84 11.09 3.50 13.88
CA GLN A 84 11.55 2.15 14.25
C GLN A 84 10.43 1.11 14.27
N ASN A 85 9.18 1.55 14.47
CA ASN A 85 8.04 0.65 14.66
C ASN A 85 7.17 0.50 13.41
N GLN A 86 7.51 1.16 12.30
CA GLN A 86 6.76 0.96 11.07
C GLN A 86 6.93 -0.48 10.57
N PRO A 87 5.83 -1.17 10.23
CA PRO A 87 5.94 -2.45 9.55
C PRO A 87 6.59 -2.27 8.16
N GLY A 88 6.88 -3.39 7.51
CA GLY A 88 7.29 -3.41 6.12
C GLY A 88 7.07 -4.81 5.56
N TYR A 89 6.47 -4.89 4.40
CA TYR A 89 6.03 -6.11 3.75
C TYR A 89 6.78 -6.27 2.43
N PRO A 90 8.08 -6.61 2.46
CA PRO A 90 8.87 -6.69 1.24
C PRO A 90 8.31 -7.75 0.29
N ILE A 91 8.53 -7.58 -1.01
CA ILE A 91 8.07 -8.47 -2.09
C ILE A 91 8.44 -9.95 -1.89
N ASP A 92 9.54 -10.23 -1.19
CA ASP A 92 10.01 -11.58 -0.87
C ASP A 92 9.38 -12.20 0.39
N ARG A 93 8.68 -11.38 1.18
CA ARG A 93 7.92 -11.78 2.36
C ARG A 93 6.60 -11.00 2.39
N PRO A 94 5.69 -11.29 1.44
CA PRO A 94 4.42 -10.60 1.36
C PRO A 94 3.60 -10.84 2.63
N ARG A 95 2.73 -9.87 2.93
CA ARG A 95 1.70 -10.04 3.92
C ARG A 95 0.60 -10.93 3.32
N VAL A 96 0.28 -11.99 4.04
CA VAL A 96 -0.85 -12.88 3.74
C VAL A 96 -1.91 -12.70 4.82
N SER A 97 -3.17 -12.59 4.40
CA SER A 97 -4.29 -12.34 5.32
C SER A 97 -5.53 -13.11 4.89
N SER A 98 -6.12 -13.82 5.85
CA SER A 98 -7.43 -14.47 5.76
C SER A 98 -8.04 -14.48 7.17
N PRO A 99 -9.35 -14.72 7.34
CA PRO A 99 -9.96 -14.77 8.66
C PRO A 99 -9.28 -15.79 9.57
N LYS A 100 -8.95 -16.97 9.03
CA LYS A 100 -8.19 -18.01 9.72
C LYS A 100 -6.86 -17.50 10.23
N ILE A 101 -6.03 -16.88 9.37
CA ILE A 101 -4.72 -16.34 9.78
C ILE A 101 -4.88 -15.29 10.88
N ILE A 102 -5.88 -14.41 10.75
CA ILE A 102 -6.14 -13.34 11.73
C ILE A 102 -6.56 -13.94 13.09
N LEU A 103 -7.42 -14.95 13.09
CA LEU A 103 -7.85 -15.66 14.30
C LEU A 103 -6.69 -16.41 14.96
N ASP A 104 -5.86 -17.12 14.19
CA ASP A 104 -4.68 -17.82 14.71
C ASP A 104 -3.71 -16.83 15.40
N LEU A 105 -3.51 -15.65 14.80
CA LEU A 105 -2.72 -14.57 15.40
C LEU A 105 -3.34 -14.04 16.70
N PHE A 106 -4.67 -13.89 16.72
CA PHE A 106 -5.39 -13.43 17.91
C PHE A 106 -5.31 -14.45 19.05
N GLU A 107 -5.55 -15.73 18.80
CA GLU A 107 -5.41 -16.80 19.79
C GLU A 107 -4.00 -16.83 20.39
N LYS A 108 -2.98 -16.72 19.53
CA LYS A 108 -1.57 -16.62 19.98
C LYS A 108 -1.36 -15.40 20.86
N LEU A 109 -1.86 -14.23 20.46
CA LEU A 109 -1.77 -13.01 21.29
C LEU A 109 -2.46 -13.22 22.65
N GLN A 110 -3.62 -13.86 22.69
CA GLN A 110 -4.34 -14.13 23.95
C GLN A 110 -3.56 -14.99 24.94
N ILE A 111 -2.72 -15.90 24.45
CA ILE A 111 -1.83 -16.74 25.27
C ILE A 111 -0.65 -15.93 25.78
N GLU A 112 -0.07 -15.06 24.93
CA GLU A 112 1.12 -14.28 25.24
C GLU A 112 0.87 -13.05 26.12
N LEU A 113 -0.34 -12.47 26.08
CA LEU A 113 -0.67 -11.23 26.78
C LEU A 113 -0.47 -11.36 28.31
N PRO A 114 0.26 -10.43 28.94
CA PRO A 114 0.31 -10.32 30.40
C PRO A 114 -1.08 -10.20 31.01
N GLN A 115 -1.32 -10.88 32.14
CA GLN A 115 -2.66 -10.94 32.76
C GLN A 115 -3.26 -9.57 33.10
N ASN A 116 -2.41 -8.63 33.50
CA ASN A 116 -2.80 -7.24 33.79
C ASN A 116 -3.26 -6.48 32.53
N ILE A 117 -2.66 -6.72 31.37
CA ILE A 117 -3.11 -6.18 30.08
C ILE A 117 -4.37 -6.93 29.62
N LYS A 118 -4.31 -8.27 29.60
CA LYS A 118 -5.41 -9.15 29.17
C LYS A 118 -6.72 -8.85 29.90
N GLY A 119 -6.67 -8.69 31.23
CA GLY A 119 -7.85 -8.36 32.04
C GLY A 119 -8.49 -7.02 31.65
N ILE A 120 -7.70 -6.06 31.17
CA ILE A 120 -8.18 -4.78 30.68
C ILE A 120 -8.71 -4.92 29.25
N ILE A 121 -7.93 -5.39 28.28
CA ILE A 121 -8.34 -5.33 26.86
C ILE A 121 -9.32 -6.43 26.44
N LEU A 122 -9.32 -7.58 27.13
CA LEU A 122 -10.19 -8.73 26.83
C LEU A 122 -11.15 -9.09 27.95
N GLY A 123 -10.89 -8.61 29.17
CA GLY A 123 -11.71 -8.86 30.35
C GLY A 123 -12.59 -7.66 30.75
N ASN A 124 -13.05 -7.72 32.00
CA ASN A 124 -13.95 -6.73 32.58
C ASN A 124 -13.22 -5.66 33.43
N VAL A 125 -11.89 -5.64 33.44
CA VAL A 125 -11.14 -4.61 34.17
C VAL A 125 -11.22 -3.28 33.40
N ALA A 126 -11.47 -2.19 34.11
CA ALA A 126 -11.54 -0.86 33.53
C ALA A 126 -10.13 -0.34 33.17
N PRO A 127 -9.96 0.39 32.05
CA PRO A 127 -8.70 1.04 31.71
C PRO A 127 -8.35 2.14 32.72
N THR A 128 -7.06 2.36 32.94
CA THR A 128 -6.52 3.36 33.88
C THR A 128 -5.59 4.34 33.16
N GLN A 129 -5.45 5.56 33.68
CA GLN A 129 -4.48 6.54 33.15
C GLN A 129 -3.02 6.12 33.38
N ASN A 130 -2.77 5.31 34.42
CA ASN A 130 -1.46 4.77 34.76
C ASN A 130 -1.48 3.25 34.52
N PRO A 131 -0.94 2.78 33.38
CA PRO A 131 -0.88 1.34 33.10
C PRO A 131 -0.08 0.60 34.18
N PRO A 132 -0.43 -0.66 34.49
CA PRO A 132 0.29 -1.47 35.47
C PRO A 132 1.61 -2.05 34.90
N ILE A 133 2.22 -1.39 33.92
CA ILE A 133 3.43 -1.76 33.18
C ILE A 133 4.16 -0.48 32.75
N SER A 134 5.41 -0.60 32.32
CA SER A 134 6.15 0.53 31.75
C SER A 134 5.58 0.97 30.39
N ASP A 135 5.82 2.22 30.00
CA ASP A 135 5.42 2.74 28.67
C ASP A 135 6.03 1.91 27.53
N SER A 136 7.30 1.49 27.67
CA SER A 136 7.96 0.64 26.67
C SER A 136 7.28 -0.72 26.50
N GLU A 137 6.85 -1.33 27.61
CA GLU A 137 6.09 -2.59 27.55
C GLU A 137 4.70 -2.36 26.98
N PHE A 138 4.04 -1.26 27.35
CA PHE A 138 2.73 -0.89 26.80
C PHE A 138 2.78 -0.70 25.29
N ILE A 139 3.80 0.00 24.79
CA ILE A 139 4.01 0.19 23.34
C ILE A 139 4.28 -1.14 22.65
N ALA A 140 5.14 -1.99 23.21
CA ALA A 140 5.48 -3.28 22.61
C ALA A 140 4.24 -4.19 22.45
N TRP A 141 3.37 -4.25 23.46
CA TRP A 141 2.09 -4.97 23.35
C TRP A 141 1.09 -4.25 22.46
N GLY A 142 1.08 -2.92 22.51
CA GLY A 142 0.24 -2.07 21.67
C GLY A 142 0.46 -2.30 20.18
N ILE A 143 1.72 -2.44 19.74
CA ILE A 143 2.06 -2.76 18.34
C ILE A 143 1.48 -4.12 17.93
N LYS A 144 1.57 -5.15 18.76
CA LYS A 144 0.99 -6.48 18.45
C LYS A 144 -0.54 -6.43 18.37
N ILE A 145 -1.18 -5.69 19.30
CA ILE A 145 -2.64 -5.51 19.32
C ILE A 145 -3.08 -4.73 18.07
N ASP A 146 -2.35 -3.66 17.74
CA ASP A 146 -2.59 -2.82 16.59
C ASP A 146 -2.49 -3.61 15.29
N GLU A 147 -1.42 -4.41 15.12
CA GLU A 147 -1.23 -5.23 13.93
C GLU A 147 -2.45 -6.12 13.67
N ILE A 148 -2.89 -6.88 14.69
CA ILE A 148 -4.03 -7.81 14.56
C ILE A 148 -5.33 -7.05 14.29
N TYR A 149 -5.57 -5.94 14.99
CA TYR A 149 -6.75 -5.10 14.78
C TYR A 149 -6.77 -4.47 13.38
N ALA A 150 -5.63 -3.99 12.89
CA ALA A 150 -5.47 -3.47 11.53
C ALA A 150 -5.70 -4.56 10.48
N ARG A 151 -5.22 -5.80 10.70
CA ARG A 151 -5.51 -6.93 9.80
C ARG A 151 -7.00 -7.23 9.71
N ALA A 152 -7.66 -7.31 10.86
CA ALA A 152 -9.10 -7.56 10.94
C ALA A 152 -9.90 -6.44 10.28
N SER A 153 -9.57 -5.17 10.58
CA SER A 153 -10.25 -4.00 10.00
C SER A 153 -10.10 -3.98 8.48
N ARG A 154 -8.88 -4.18 7.98
CA ARG A 154 -8.61 -4.23 6.54
C ARG A 154 -9.39 -5.36 5.87
N TRP A 155 -9.36 -6.57 6.43
CA TRP A 155 -10.12 -7.71 5.89
C TRP A 155 -11.62 -7.40 5.80
N ILE A 156 -12.21 -6.83 6.87
CA ILE A 156 -13.64 -6.48 6.89
C ILE A 156 -13.99 -5.47 5.79
N LEU A 157 -13.13 -4.48 5.55
CA LEU A 157 -13.33 -3.48 4.50
C LEU A 157 -13.13 -4.05 3.09
N GLN A 158 -12.26 -5.03 2.92
CA GLN A 158 -11.92 -5.62 1.63
C GLN A 158 -12.79 -6.81 1.22
N SER A 159 -13.32 -7.57 2.18
CA SER A 159 -14.05 -8.81 1.91
C SER A 159 -15.27 -8.65 0.99
N PRO A 160 -16.01 -7.52 0.98
CA PRO A 160 -17.08 -7.32 -0.01
C PRO A 160 -16.58 -7.19 -1.46
N MET A 161 -15.28 -6.96 -1.66
CA MET A 161 -14.66 -6.64 -2.93
C MET A 161 -13.65 -7.71 -3.40
N LEU A 162 -13.66 -8.93 -2.81
CA LEU A 162 -12.66 -9.97 -3.13
C LEU A 162 -12.60 -10.32 -4.62
N TRP A 163 -13.71 -10.24 -5.36
CA TRP A 163 -13.69 -10.48 -6.82
C TRP A 163 -12.82 -9.45 -7.54
N GLY A 164 -12.93 -8.16 -7.17
CA GLY A 164 -12.13 -7.09 -7.76
C GLY A 164 -10.64 -7.24 -7.41
N TYR A 165 -10.34 -7.63 -6.17
CA TYR A 165 -8.98 -7.98 -5.77
C TYR A 165 -8.47 -9.26 -6.45
N ALA A 166 -9.32 -10.23 -6.79
CA ALA A 166 -8.92 -11.41 -7.55
C ALA A 166 -8.50 -11.06 -8.97
N ALA A 167 -9.22 -10.12 -9.60
CA ALA A 167 -8.85 -9.61 -10.91
C ALA A 167 -7.46 -8.94 -10.91
N ARG A 168 -7.05 -8.32 -9.80
CA ARG A 168 -5.71 -7.74 -9.62
C ARG A 168 -4.56 -8.75 -9.50
N LYS A 169 -4.83 -10.07 -9.51
CA LYS A 169 -3.75 -11.08 -9.52
C LYS A 169 -2.80 -10.91 -10.72
N HIS A 170 -3.29 -10.36 -11.84
CA HIS A 170 -2.46 -10.02 -12.99
C HIS A 170 -1.44 -8.89 -12.71
N ASP A 171 -1.58 -8.14 -11.62
CA ASP A 171 -0.63 -7.14 -11.16
C ASP A 171 0.48 -7.75 -10.27
N ASP A 172 0.48 -9.07 -10.04
CA ASP A 172 1.57 -9.73 -9.30
C ASP A 172 2.87 -9.74 -10.11
N ILE A 173 3.78 -8.85 -9.77
CA ILE A 173 5.08 -8.65 -10.45
C ILE A 173 6.21 -9.53 -9.89
N ARG A 174 5.93 -10.42 -8.92
CA ARG A 174 6.96 -11.28 -8.31
C ARG A 174 7.69 -12.15 -9.33
N GLY A 175 6.99 -12.64 -10.36
CA GLY A 175 7.61 -13.42 -11.44
C GLY A 175 8.74 -12.66 -12.13
N TYR A 176 8.46 -11.41 -12.54
CA TYR A 176 9.48 -10.52 -13.11
C TYR A 176 10.61 -10.25 -12.13
N TYR A 177 10.28 -9.84 -10.89
CA TYR A 177 11.26 -9.51 -9.85
C TYR A 177 12.28 -10.63 -9.62
N TYR A 178 11.83 -11.88 -9.43
CA TYR A 178 12.73 -12.99 -9.13
C TYR A 178 13.55 -13.43 -10.34
N LEU A 179 12.98 -13.40 -11.56
CA LEU A 179 13.72 -13.73 -12.77
C LEU A 179 14.89 -12.76 -13.00
N GLN A 180 14.72 -11.47 -12.72
CA GLN A 180 15.81 -10.49 -12.83
C GLN A 180 16.96 -10.72 -11.86
N GLN A 181 16.76 -11.52 -10.80
CA GLN A 181 17.81 -11.84 -9.83
C GLN A 181 18.60 -13.10 -10.18
N VAL A 182 18.16 -13.87 -11.18
CA VAL A 182 18.86 -15.09 -11.60
C VAL A 182 20.07 -14.71 -12.45
N PRO A 183 21.31 -14.98 -11.99
CA PRO A 183 22.49 -14.72 -12.80
C PRO A 183 22.46 -15.59 -14.06
N GLN A 184 22.77 -14.99 -15.22
CA GLN A 184 22.79 -15.72 -16.50
C GLN A 184 21.46 -16.47 -16.77
N LEU A 185 20.32 -15.83 -16.47
CA LEU A 185 18.99 -16.43 -16.60
C LEU A 185 18.79 -17.14 -17.95
N GLU A 186 19.09 -16.49 -19.09
CA GLU A 186 18.87 -17.10 -20.40
C GLU A 186 19.65 -18.42 -20.58
N GLU A 187 20.91 -18.48 -20.14
CA GLU A 187 21.72 -19.70 -20.18
C GLU A 187 21.15 -20.77 -19.24
N THR A 188 20.69 -20.36 -18.06
CA THR A 188 20.01 -21.24 -17.10
C THR A 188 18.74 -21.84 -17.70
N LEU A 189 17.95 -21.04 -18.42
CA LEU A 189 16.74 -21.51 -19.11
C LEU A 189 17.09 -22.45 -20.26
N VAL A 190 18.11 -22.18 -21.07
CA VAL A 190 18.56 -23.11 -22.15
C VAL A 190 18.98 -24.46 -21.59
N ASN A 191 19.63 -24.47 -20.42
CA ASN A 191 20.04 -25.68 -19.72
C ASN A 191 18.92 -26.29 -18.85
N TRP A 192 17.64 -26.06 -19.20
CA TRP A 192 16.46 -26.46 -18.41
C TRP A 192 16.52 -27.87 -17.83
N LYS A 193 16.93 -28.86 -18.64
CA LYS A 193 16.95 -30.28 -18.25
C LYS A 193 17.98 -30.61 -17.18
N THR A 194 18.96 -29.75 -16.93
CA THR A 194 19.98 -29.96 -15.88
C THR A 194 19.53 -29.42 -14.53
N LEU A 195 18.46 -28.62 -14.49
CA LEU A 195 17.91 -28.08 -13.26
C LEU A 195 17.20 -29.16 -12.44
N SER A 196 17.17 -28.99 -11.12
CA SER A 196 16.37 -29.84 -10.25
C SER A 196 14.87 -29.66 -10.55
N GLU A 197 14.05 -30.65 -10.18
CA GLU A 197 12.60 -30.53 -10.30
C GLU A 197 12.04 -29.34 -9.51
N GLU A 198 12.55 -29.11 -8.30
CA GLU A 198 12.18 -27.98 -7.46
C GLU A 198 12.49 -26.63 -8.13
N THR A 199 13.68 -26.47 -8.69
CA THR A 199 14.07 -25.24 -9.40
C THR A 199 13.23 -25.04 -10.66
N ARG A 200 12.94 -26.12 -11.42
CA ARG A 200 12.05 -26.01 -12.58
C ARG A 200 10.65 -25.56 -12.19
N LYS A 201 10.05 -26.18 -11.18
CA LYS A 201 8.73 -25.79 -10.68
C LYS A 201 8.69 -24.34 -10.18
N GLN A 202 9.75 -23.89 -9.51
CA GLN A 202 9.88 -22.50 -9.09
C GLN A 202 9.92 -21.55 -10.29
N TYR A 203 10.75 -21.85 -11.29
CA TYR A 203 10.87 -21.02 -12.49
C TYR A 203 9.60 -21.05 -13.34
N GLU A 204 8.90 -22.18 -13.41
CA GLU A 204 7.60 -22.29 -14.06
C GLU A 204 6.60 -21.30 -13.46
N GLY A 205 6.50 -21.23 -12.13
CA GLY A 205 5.64 -20.25 -11.46
C GLY A 205 6.01 -18.79 -11.78
N TRP A 206 7.31 -18.46 -11.80
CA TRP A 206 7.76 -17.11 -12.14
C TRP A 206 7.52 -16.74 -13.60
N LEU A 207 7.76 -17.68 -14.52
CA LEU A 207 7.52 -17.51 -15.95
C LEU A 207 6.03 -17.34 -16.22
N GLN A 208 5.17 -18.20 -15.63
CA GLN A 208 3.73 -18.04 -15.72
C GLN A 208 3.31 -16.65 -15.24
N GLY A 209 3.88 -16.14 -14.14
CA GLY A 209 3.66 -14.78 -13.67
C GLY A 209 3.86 -13.69 -14.73
N LEU A 210 4.90 -13.79 -15.56
CA LEU A 210 5.09 -12.87 -16.69
C LEU A 210 3.93 -12.91 -17.70
N CYS A 211 3.43 -14.11 -18.00
CA CYS A 211 2.30 -14.31 -18.90
C CYS A 211 1.00 -13.75 -18.30
N PHE A 212 0.77 -13.94 -17.00
CA PHE A 212 -0.35 -13.31 -16.29
C PHE A 212 -0.30 -11.79 -16.35
N ASN A 213 0.88 -11.18 -16.24
CA ASN A 213 1.03 -9.74 -16.39
C ASN A 213 0.56 -9.24 -17.78
N GLY A 214 0.59 -10.11 -18.80
CA GLY A 214 0.02 -9.86 -20.13
C GLY A 214 -1.51 -9.99 -20.23
N GLY A 215 -2.20 -10.38 -19.14
CA GLY A 215 -3.66 -10.50 -19.08
C GLY A 215 -4.21 -11.91 -19.41
N ASP A 216 -3.34 -12.90 -19.59
CA ASP A 216 -3.75 -14.29 -19.80
C ASP A 216 -4.19 -14.97 -18.48
N THR A 217 -4.86 -16.13 -18.60
CA THR A 217 -5.32 -16.92 -17.46
C THR A 217 -4.29 -17.97 -17.02
N GLU A 218 -4.42 -18.50 -15.79
CA GLU A 218 -3.50 -19.53 -15.26
C GLU A 218 -3.35 -20.73 -16.19
N SER A 219 -4.50 -21.21 -16.70
CA SER A 219 -4.53 -22.37 -17.60
C SER A 219 -3.81 -22.07 -18.91
N ILE A 220 -4.09 -20.91 -19.52
CA ILE A 220 -3.48 -20.51 -20.80
C ILE A 220 -1.96 -20.37 -20.63
N CYS A 221 -1.51 -19.71 -19.56
CA CYS A 221 -0.09 -19.53 -19.29
C CYS A 221 0.61 -20.87 -19.03
N SER A 222 -0.01 -21.77 -18.26
CA SER A 222 0.51 -23.11 -18.01
C SER A 222 0.61 -23.94 -19.29
N ASP A 223 -0.45 -23.98 -20.09
CA ASP A 223 -0.51 -24.77 -21.33
C ASP A 223 0.51 -24.26 -22.35
N ASN A 224 0.61 -22.94 -22.52
CA ASN A 224 1.58 -22.32 -23.42
C ASN A 224 3.03 -22.59 -22.98
N LEU A 225 3.32 -22.51 -21.67
CA LEU A 225 4.65 -22.81 -21.14
C LEU A 225 5.02 -24.27 -21.36
N ASN A 226 4.11 -25.19 -21.05
CA ASN A 226 4.32 -26.62 -21.25
C ASN A 226 4.54 -26.97 -22.72
N ALA A 227 3.77 -26.37 -23.63
CA ALA A 227 3.92 -26.57 -25.07
C ALA A 227 5.29 -26.11 -25.57
N VAL A 228 5.82 -24.98 -25.07
CA VAL A 228 7.17 -24.50 -25.41
C VAL A 228 8.23 -25.46 -24.86
N ILE A 229 8.12 -25.89 -23.61
CA ILE A 229 9.07 -26.82 -22.99
C ILE A 229 9.07 -28.18 -23.72
N GLU A 230 7.91 -28.71 -24.09
CA GLU A 230 7.81 -29.98 -24.83
C GLU A 230 8.45 -29.89 -26.21
N LYS A 231 8.21 -28.79 -26.93
CA LYS A 231 8.70 -28.57 -28.29
C LYS A 231 10.20 -28.27 -28.35
N GLU A 232 10.70 -27.43 -27.44
CA GLU A 232 12.07 -26.89 -27.50
C GLU A 232 13.00 -27.53 -26.47
N GLY A 233 12.45 -28.20 -25.46
CA GLY A 233 13.21 -28.76 -24.34
C GLY A 233 13.57 -27.73 -23.26
N HIS A 234 13.18 -26.45 -23.43
CA HIS A 234 13.44 -25.34 -22.52
C HIS A 234 12.41 -24.21 -22.65
N PRO A 235 12.24 -23.32 -21.65
CA PRO A 235 11.25 -22.25 -21.68
C PRO A 235 11.75 -20.88 -22.19
N LEU A 236 12.95 -20.78 -22.77
CA LEU A 236 13.56 -19.49 -23.15
C LEU A 236 12.67 -18.65 -24.09
N THR A 237 12.03 -19.28 -25.08
CA THR A 237 11.14 -18.57 -26.02
C THR A 237 9.90 -18.02 -25.30
N PHE A 238 9.37 -18.74 -24.31
CA PHE A 238 8.26 -18.28 -23.48
C PHE A 238 8.68 -17.05 -22.66
N TYR A 239 9.84 -17.13 -21.98
CA TYR A 239 10.41 -16.00 -21.23
C TYR A 239 10.54 -14.74 -22.10
N ARG A 240 11.15 -14.85 -23.28
CA ARG A 240 11.36 -13.70 -24.18
C ARG A 240 10.06 -13.12 -24.72
N THR A 241 9.02 -13.94 -24.85
CA THR A 241 7.70 -13.51 -25.30
C THR A 241 7.05 -12.59 -24.27
N PHE A 242 7.07 -12.97 -22.99
CA PHE A 242 6.33 -12.29 -21.93
C PHE A 242 7.17 -11.33 -21.06
N LEU A 243 8.48 -11.20 -21.33
CA LEU A 243 9.37 -10.35 -20.55
C LEU A 243 8.93 -8.87 -20.55
N LYS A 244 8.41 -8.37 -21.67
CA LYS A 244 8.04 -6.96 -21.82
C LYS A 244 6.80 -6.62 -21.01
N GLU A 245 5.89 -7.56 -20.87
CA GLU A 245 4.64 -7.47 -20.13
C GLU A 245 4.93 -7.37 -18.63
N GLY A 246 5.79 -8.25 -18.11
CA GLY A 246 6.27 -8.16 -16.73
C GLY A 246 7.06 -6.88 -16.45
N GLN A 247 7.90 -6.44 -17.40
CA GLN A 247 8.61 -5.17 -17.28
C GLN A 247 7.66 -3.96 -17.28
N ALA A 248 6.65 -3.96 -18.15
CA ALA A 248 5.67 -2.86 -18.21
C ALA A 248 4.92 -2.72 -16.87
N LYS A 249 4.47 -3.83 -16.28
CA LYS A 249 3.84 -3.83 -14.94
C LYS A 249 4.78 -3.36 -13.83
N TRP A 250 6.06 -3.72 -13.91
CA TRP A 250 7.07 -3.20 -13.00
C TRP A 250 7.23 -1.68 -13.15
N ASP A 251 7.33 -1.19 -14.40
CA ASP A 251 7.55 0.22 -14.70
C ASP A 251 6.34 1.09 -14.29
N GLU A 252 5.11 0.56 -14.37
CA GLU A 252 3.87 1.20 -13.86
C GLU A 252 3.95 1.58 -12.38
N LEU A 253 4.80 0.92 -11.58
CA LEU A 253 4.97 1.16 -10.16
C LEU A 253 6.06 2.20 -9.85
N PHE A 254 6.87 2.63 -10.83
CA PHE A 254 8.01 3.52 -10.56
C PHE A 254 8.08 4.75 -11.47
N LEU A 255 7.46 4.69 -12.66
CA LEU A 255 7.53 5.78 -13.63
C LEU A 255 6.37 6.76 -13.47
N ILE A 256 6.69 8.03 -13.61
CA ILE A 256 5.72 9.13 -13.69
C ILE A 256 5.03 9.05 -15.05
N THR A 257 3.74 8.71 -15.01
CA THR A 257 2.86 8.61 -16.20
C THR A 257 2.02 9.86 -16.43
N ALA A 258 1.81 10.66 -15.38
CA ALA A 258 1.14 11.96 -15.43
C ALA A 258 2.09 13.04 -14.88
N LYS A 259 2.26 14.15 -15.61
CA LYS A 259 3.14 15.25 -15.20
C LYS A 259 2.35 16.54 -14.99
N ARG A 260 2.89 17.43 -14.16
CA ARG A 260 2.39 18.80 -14.05
C ARG A 260 3.23 19.77 -14.85
N ASP A 261 2.60 20.71 -15.55
CA ASP A 261 3.31 21.68 -16.38
C ASP A 261 3.80 22.92 -15.59
N ASP A 262 3.36 23.08 -14.34
CA ASP A 262 3.73 24.19 -13.46
C ASP A 262 4.99 23.92 -12.60
N ILE A 263 5.51 22.69 -12.64
CA ILE A 263 6.78 22.33 -12.01
C ILE A 263 7.94 22.77 -12.90
N VAL A 264 8.91 23.48 -12.31
CA VAL A 264 10.04 24.08 -13.04
C VAL A 264 11.37 23.50 -12.58
N TRP A 265 12.09 22.84 -13.49
CA TRP A 265 13.48 22.42 -13.29
C TRP A 265 14.31 22.68 -14.55
N LYS A 266 15.21 23.68 -14.49
CA LYS A 266 15.98 24.18 -15.64
C LYS A 266 17.48 23.95 -15.44
N SER A 267 18.25 23.91 -16.53
CA SER A 267 19.70 23.72 -16.48
C SER A 267 20.47 24.81 -15.73
N ASN A 268 20.04 26.07 -15.84
CA ASN A 268 20.62 27.19 -15.09
C ASN A 268 20.35 27.13 -13.57
N SER A 269 19.46 26.24 -13.14
CA SER A 269 19.16 25.91 -11.74
C SER A 269 19.08 24.39 -11.55
N SER A 270 20.03 23.64 -12.13
CA SER A 270 20.01 22.17 -12.15
C SER A 270 20.00 21.50 -10.77
N HIS A 271 20.37 22.24 -9.72
CA HIS A 271 20.33 21.80 -8.32
C HIS A 271 18.98 22.07 -7.62
N LEU A 272 18.00 22.65 -8.31
CA LEU A 272 16.75 23.09 -7.70
C LEU A 272 15.56 22.79 -8.62
N LEU A 273 14.63 21.97 -8.14
CA LEU A 273 13.28 21.83 -8.70
C LEU A 273 12.32 22.70 -7.89
N LYS A 274 11.55 23.55 -8.56
CA LYS A 274 10.55 24.41 -7.94
C LYS A 274 9.15 23.91 -8.25
N THR A 275 8.31 23.86 -7.23
CA THR A 275 6.89 23.51 -7.36
C THR A 275 6.03 24.58 -6.68
N PRO A 276 5.02 25.14 -7.35
CA PRO A 276 4.12 26.09 -6.71
C PRO A 276 3.27 25.37 -5.66
N PHE A 277 3.05 26.04 -4.53
CA PHE A 277 2.23 25.55 -3.43
C PHE A 277 1.42 26.70 -2.85
N THR A 278 0.14 26.48 -2.55
CA THR A 278 -0.72 27.51 -1.96
C THR A 278 -0.29 27.77 -0.52
N ASN A 279 -0.04 29.02 -0.19
CA ASN A 279 0.33 29.42 1.17
C ASN A 279 -0.79 29.06 2.17
N PRO A 280 -0.53 28.16 3.14
CA PRO A 280 -1.57 27.65 4.05
C PRO A 280 -2.05 28.69 5.09
N LYS A 281 -1.44 29.89 5.11
CA LYS A 281 -1.66 31.00 6.07
C LYS A 281 -1.31 30.68 7.53
N SER A 282 -1.44 29.43 7.96
CA SER A 282 -0.93 28.94 9.23
C SER A 282 0.59 28.74 9.17
N GLN A 283 1.31 29.44 10.04
CA GLN A 283 2.77 29.30 10.15
C GLN A 283 3.19 27.89 10.58
N GLU A 284 2.39 27.23 11.42
CA GLU A 284 2.61 25.86 11.85
C GLU A 284 2.56 24.89 10.65
N VAL A 285 1.50 24.98 9.85
CA VAL A 285 1.34 24.15 8.64
C VAL A 285 2.43 24.45 7.62
N LEU A 286 2.78 25.73 7.42
CA LEU A 286 3.88 26.11 6.53
C LEU A 286 5.20 25.47 6.95
N ASN A 287 5.55 25.55 8.25
CA ASN A 287 6.74 24.93 8.79
C ASN A 287 6.71 23.40 8.66
N PHE A 288 5.56 22.79 8.94
CA PHE A 288 5.35 21.36 8.77
C PHE A 288 5.59 20.91 7.32
N LEU A 289 5.06 21.64 6.34
CA LEU A 289 5.26 21.35 4.91
C LEU A 289 6.73 21.49 4.51
N LYS A 290 7.40 22.57 4.91
CA LYS A 290 8.84 22.75 4.61
C LYS A 290 9.69 21.64 5.20
N VAL A 291 9.53 21.38 6.50
CA VAL A 291 10.34 20.38 7.21
C VAL A 291 10.10 18.97 6.67
N ASN A 292 8.86 18.62 6.33
CA ASN A 292 8.59 17.25 5.90
C ASN A 292 8.79 17.07 4.40
N ILE A 293 8.37 18.01 3.54
CA ILE A 293 8.51 17.85 2.09
C ILE A 293 9.91 18.29 1.62
N GLU A 294 10.35 19.51 1.93
CA GLU A 294 11.62 20.02 1.37
C GLU A 294 12.85 19.32 1.94
N GLU A 295 12.82 18.80 3.18
CA GLU A 295 13.94 18.02 3.71
C GLU A 295 13.98 16.59 3.17
N GLU A 296 12.82 15.94 3.00
CA GLU A 296 12.74 14.59 2.44
C GLU A 296 13.17 14.58 0.97
N TRP A 297 12.69 15.54 0.17
CA TRP A 297 12.94 15.59 -1.27
C TRP A 297 14.29 16.28 -1.61
N ARG A 298 15.39 15.77 -1.02
CA ARG A 298 16.78 16.19 -1.28
C ARG A 298 17.66 15.01 -1.70
N TRP A 299 18.48 15.22 -2.74
CA TRP A 299 19.42 14.21 -3.23
C TRP A 299 20.79 14.84 -3.55
N GLY A 300 21.78 14.57 -2.71
CA GLY A 300 23.11 15.17 -2.82
C GLY A 300 23.04 16.71 -2.76
N LYS A 301 23.33 17.38 -3.88
CA LYS A 301 23.23 18.85 -4.00
C LYS A 301 21.89 19.33 -4.58
N TRP A 302 21.07 18.40 -5.08
CA TRP A 302 19.75 18.72 -5.61
C TRP A 302 18.72 18.79 -4.49
N ALA A 303 17.76 19.71 -4.59
CA ALA A 303 16.65 19.82 -3.68
C ALA A 303 15.37 20.23 -4.41
N LEU A 304 14.24 19.83 -3.84
CA LEU A 304 12.92 20.37 -4.15
C LEU A 304 12.62 21.56 -3.23
N ASN A 305 12.01 22.62 -3.80
CA ASN A 305 11.56 23.78 -3.06
C ASN A 305 10.10 24.12 -3.38
N LEU A 306 9.33 24.32 -2.31
CA LEU A 306 7.94 24.77 -2.36
C LEU A 306 7.92 26.30 -2.50
N ASP A 307 7.37 26.78 -3.62
CA ASP A 307 7.13 28.21 -3.84
C ASP A 307 5.74 28.58 -3.31
N PHE A 308 5.70 29.15 -2.10
CA PHE A 308 4.45 29.47 -1.40
C PHE A 308 3.80 30.75 -1.97
N ILE A 309 2.83 30.58 -2.85
CA ILE A 309 2.10 31.65 -3.54
C ILE A 309 0.69 31.86 -2.95
N GLU A 310 -0.04 32.90 -3.40
CA GLU A 310 -1.41 33.14 -2.92
C GLU A 310 -2.39 32.02 -3.27
N GLY A 311 -2.08 31.22 -4.30
CA GLY A 311 -2.91 30.15 -4.83
C GLY A 311 -3.43 30.48 -6.24
N GLY A 312 -4.05 29.50 -6.87
CA GLY A 312 -4.57 29.60 -8.24
C GLY A 312 -5.24 28.30 -8.66
N TYR A 313 -5.79 28.27 -9.88
CA TYR A 313 -6.30 27.03 -10.47
C TYR A 313 -5.16 26.01 -10.53
N GLU A 314 -5.43 24.77 -10.07
CA GLU A 314 -4.48 23.64 -10.05
C GLU A 314 -3.21 23.81 -9.19
N THR A 315 -3.04 24.91 -8.45
CA THR A 315 -1.90 25.04 -7.52
C THR A 315 -2.02 24.01 -6.40
N THR A 316 -0.93 23.28 -6.12
CA THR A 316 -0.90 22.30 -5.03
C THR A 316 -1.30 22.94 -3.70
N HIS A 317 -2.16 22.29 -2.93
CA HIS A 317 -2.58 22.75 -1.62
C HIS A 317 -2.97 21.57 -0.73
N ILE A 318 -3.04 21.84 0.58
CA ILE A 318 -3.44 20.88 1.60
C ILE A 318 -4.84 21.22 2.12
N VAL A 319 -5.68 20.21 2.30
CA VAL A 319 -7.00 20.30 2.93
C VAL A 319 -7.04 19.34 4.11
N PHE A 320 -7.35 19.86 5.30
CA PHE A 320 -7.57 19.03 6.48
C PHE A 320 -9.07 18.71 6.61
N SER A 321 -9.41 17.42 6.56
CA SER A 321 -10.78 16.94 6.68
C SER A 321 -10.89 15.90 7.81
N PRO A 322 -11.75 16.10 8.82
CA PRO A 322 -11.87 15.15 9.93
C PRO A 322 -12.23 13.73 9.47
N GLY A 323 -11.41 12.76 9.85
CA GLY A 323 -11.62 11.34 9.58
C GLY A 323 -11.39 10.93 8.12
N ALA A 324 -10.81 11.80 7.30
CA ALA A 324 -10.46 11.46 5.92
C ALA A 324 -9.25 10.54 5.88
N THR A 325 -9.28 9.51 5.01
CA THR A 325 -8.06 8.84 4.58
C THR A 325 -7.24 9.81 3.75
N PRO A 326 -5.96 10.02 4.08
CA PRO A 326 -5.09 10.85 3.26
C PRO A 326 -5.03 10.37 1.80
N HIS A 327 -5.02 11.32 0.87
CA HIS A 327 -4.94 11.04 -0.57
C HIS A 327 -4.64 12.32 -1.35
N VAL A 328 -4.18 12.16 -2.59
CA VAL A 328 -4.27 13.19 -3.64
C VAL A 328 -5.49 12.93 -4.51
N ASN A 329 -6.16 13.99 -4.96
CA ASN A 329 -7.35 13.90 -5.80
C ASN A 329 -7.14 13.12 -7.13
N SER A 330 -5.90 13.03 -7.61
CA SER A 330 -5.45 12.15 -8.70
C SER A 330 -3.92 12.09 -8.72
N LEU A 331 -3.32 11.19 -9.50
CA LEU A 331 -1.90 11.31 -9.87
C LEU A 331 -1.66 12.64 -10.59
N ALA A 332 -0.55 13.30 -10.27
CA ALA A 332 -0.27 14.68 -10.67
C ALA A 332 -1.35 15.70 -10.26
N GLY A 333 -2.21 15.36 -9.31
CA GLY A 333 -3.25 16.22 -8.77
C GLY A 333 -2.69 17.36 -7.91
N SER A 334 -3.59 18.21 -7.44
CA SER A 334 -3.25 19.44 -6.72
C SER A 334 -3.80 19.51 -5.30
N THR A 335 -4.71 18.61 -4.91
CA THR A 335 -5.32 18.64 -3.58
C THR A 335 -4.82 17.46 -2.78
N ILE A 336 -4.01 17.74 -1.75
CA ILE A 336 -3.63 16.76 -0.74
C ILE A 336 -4.64 16.84 0.40
N THR A 337 -5.43 15.80 0.60
CA THR A 337 -6.32 15.68 1.75
C THR A 337 -5.59 14.99 2.89
N MET A 338 -5.70 15.52 4.12
CA MET A 338 -5.14 14.95 5.35
C MET A 338 -6.22 14.88 6.45
N ASP A 339 -6.09 13.95 7.39
CA ASP A 339 -7.01 13.87 8.53
C ASP A 339 -6.80 15.04 9.51
N ALA A 340 -7.83 15.85 9.72
CA ALA A 340 -7.79 16.97 10.67
C ALA A 340 -7.71 16.52 12.14
N ASN A 341 -8.03 15.26 12.46
CA ASN A 341 -8.00 14.73 13.82
C ASN A 341 -6.63 14.21 14.26
N GLN A 342 -5.66 14.14 13.35
CA GLN A 342 -4.33 13.61 13.64
C GLN A 342 -3.35 14.74 13.96
N SER A 343 -2.49 14.51 14.96
CA SER A 343 -1.45 15.48 15.32
C SER A 343 -0.37 15.51 14.24
N LEU A 344 0.01 16.71 13.76
CA LEU A 344 1.15 16.90 12.85
C LEU A 344 2.48 16.43 13.46
N ALA A 345 2.51 16.21 14.77
CA ALA A 345 3.68 15.67 15.45
C ALA A 345 3.86 14.16 15.23
N GLU A 346 2.80 13.43 14.88
CA GLU A 346 2.85 11.97 14.68
C GLU A 346 3.74 11.59 13.50
N TYR A 347 4.51 10.51 13.67
CA TYR A 347 5.45 10.07 12.63
C TYR A 347 4.73 9.70 11.33
N HIS A 348 3.64 8.95 11.39
CA HIS A 348 2.91 8.54 10.19
C HIS A 348 2.33 9.75 9.45
N VAL A 349 1.80 10.76 10.14
CA VAL A 349 1.31 12.01 9.51
C VAL A 349 2.42 12.72 8.73
N ARG A 350 3.62 12.77 9.30
CA ARG A 350 4.81 13.36 8.66
C ARG A 350 5.26 12.56 7.44
N TRP A 351 5.20 11.24 7.50
CA TRP A 351 5.49 10.41 6.34
C TRP A 351 4.41 10.56 5.26
N THR A 352 3.14 10.51 5.64
CA THR A 352 2.01 10.59 4.71
C THR A 352 2.08 11.85 3.87
N ILE A 353 2.34 13.02 4.46
CA ILE A 353 2.45 14.25 3.65
C ILE A 353 3.59 14.19 2.62
N ARG A 354 4.69 13.48 2.90
CA ARG A 354 5.81 13.30 1.95
C ARG A 354 5.41 12.40 0.79
N HIS A 355 4.72 11.32 1.11
CA HIS A 355 4.19 10.33 0.18
C HIS A 355 3.12 10.93 -0.73
N GLU A 356 2.08 11.56 -0.14
CA GLU A 356 1.04 12.24 -0.90
C GLU A 356 1.60 13.35 -1.77
N PHE A 357 2.60 14.08 -1.28
CA PHE A 357 3.29 15.06 -2.11
C PHE A 357 3.99 14.42 -3.32
N GLY A 358 4.56 13.22 -3.17
CA GLY A 358 5.07 12.42 -4.29
C GLY A 358 4.03 12.14 -5.38
N HIS A 359 2.78 11.85 -5.00
CA HIS A 359 1.68 11.71 -5.98
C HIS A 359 1.37 13.02 -6.71
N THR A 360 1.53 14.18 -6.07
CA THR A 360 1.42 15.48 -6.77
C THR A 360 2.52 15.68 -7.81
N LEU A 361 3.69 15.06 -7.61
CA LEU A 361 4.78 15.03 -8.60
C LEU A 361 4.51 13.99 -9.70
N GLY A 362 3.48 13.16 -9.55
CA GLY A 362 3.06 12.14 -10.52
C GLY A 362 3.62 10.74 -10.26
N PHE A 363 4.29 10.51 -9.12
CA PHE A 363 4.72 9.17 -8.76
C PHE A 363 3.51 8.28 -8.40
N PRO A 364 3.43 7.06 -8.92
CA PRO A 364 2.45 6.07 -8.48
C PRO A 364 2.85 5.46 -7.12
N ASP A 365 1.92 4.74 -6.51
CA ASP A 365 2.23 3.80 -5.44
C ASP A 365 3.08 2.64 -5.96
N CYS A 366 4.01 2.15 -5.14
CA CYS A 366 4.82 0.98 -5.49
C CYS A 366 4.58 -0.23 -4.58
N TYR A 367 3.30 -0.58 -4.44
CA TYR A 367 2.87 -1.79 -3.77
C TYR A 367 1.83 -2.54 -4.59
N VAL A 368 1.70 -3.84 -4.34
CA VAL A 368 0.76 -4.73 -5.03
C VAL A 368 -0.15 -5.37 -3.99
N GLU A 369 -1.43 -5.49 -4.33
CA GLU A 369 -2.42 -6.19 -3.51
C GLU A 369 -3.47 -6.89 -4.36
N PHE A 370 -3.70 -8.17 -4.09
CA PHE A 370 -4.68 -9.00 -4.78
C PHE A 370 -5.22 -10.12 -3.88
N TYR A 371 -6.29 -10.77 -4.32
CA TYR A 371 -6.86 -11.94 -3.67
C TYR A 371 -6.50 -13.19 -4.45
N ASP A 372 -5.79 -14.14 -3.83
CA ASP A 372 -5.53 -15.44 -4.44
C ASP A 372 -6.71 -16.38 -4.16
N THR A 373 -7.48 -16.66 -5.21
CA THR A 373 -8.66 -17.54 -5.12
C THR A 373 -8.31 -18.99 -4.82
N SER A 374 -7.08 -19.42 -5.09
CA SER A 374 -6.63 -20.80 -4.85
C SER A 374 -6.37 -21.07 -3.36
N THR A 375 -5.79 -20.09 -2.65
CA THR A 375 -5.53 -20.19 -1.21
C THR A 375 -6.58 -19.48 -0.36
N GLN A 376 -7.48 -18.71 -1.00
CA GLN A 376 -8.50 -17.88 -0.35
C GLN A 376 -7.90 -16.80 0.56
N GLU A 377 -6.79 -16.20 0.14
CA GLU A 377 -6.02 -15.25 0.93
C GLU A 377 -5.83 -13.92 0.20
N MET A 378 -5.89 -12.82 0.94
CA MET A 378 -5.37 -11.53 0.49
C MET A 378 -3.84 -11.56 0.58
N ILE A 379 -3.18 -11.20 -0.52
CA ILE A 379 -1.73 -11.06 -0.62
C ILE A 379 -1.42 -9.60 -0.90
N SER A 380 -0.55 -9.00 -0.08
CA SER A 380 -0.04 -7.65 -0.31
C SER A 380 1.44 -7.51 -0.01
N TYR A 381 2.13 -6.70 -0.79
CA TYR A 381 3.56 -6.42 -0.59
C TYR A 381 3.98 -5.09 -1.20
N GLN A 382 5.07 -4.56 -0.68
CA GLN A 382 5.76 -3.37 -1.11
C GLN A 382 6.97 -3.80 -1.92
N VAL A 383 7.12 -3.23 -3.11
CA VAL A 383 8.18 -3.67 -4.03
C VAL A 383 9.56 -3.34 -3.47
N ASP A 384 9.70 -2.18 -2.82
CA ASP A 384 10.92 -1.75 -2.15
C ASP A 384 10.60 -1.03 -0.83
N THR A 385 10.82 -1.70 0.30
CA THR A 385 10.52 -1.12 1.63
C THR A 385 11.38 0.08 2.02
N SER A 386 12.43 0.40 1.24
CA SER A 386 13.26 1.60 1.44
C SER A 386 12.85 2.76 0.52
N ASN A 387 11.84 2.58 -0.32
CA ASN A 387 11.33 3.59 -1.22
C ASN A 387 10.14 4.35 -0.59
N LEU A 388 10.22 5.70 -0.56
CA LEU A 388 9.19 6.61 -0.04
C LEU A 388 7.77 6.37 -0.59
N MET A 389 7.65 5.98 -1.86
CA MET A 389 6.37 5.71 -2.53
C MET A 389 5.86 4.29 -2.30
N CYS A 390 6.62 3.44 -1.61
CA CYS A 390 6.25 2.05 -1.33
C CYS A 390 5.90 1.84 0.14
N SER A 391 6.59 2.52 1.06
CA SER A 391 6.55 2.21 2.49
C SER A 391 6.77 3.42 3.39
N ARG A 392 6.14 3.39 4.55
CA ARG A 392 6.33 4.26 5.74
C ARG A 392 7.76 4.25 6.30
N ARG A 393 8.55 3.26 5.91
CA ARG A 393 9.99 3.14 6.21
C ARG A 393 10.88 3.73 5.12
N GLY A 394 10.29 4.04 3.97
CA GLY A 394 11.02 4.48 2.80
C GLY A 394 11.38 5.94 2.84
N GLU A 395 12.43 6.27 2.10
CA GLU A 395 12.98 7.60 1.94
C GLU A 395 13.13 7.93 0.46
N LEU A 396 13.49 9.18 0.15
CA LEU A 396 13.93 9.53 -1.20
C LEU A 396 15.15 8.68 -1.61
N GLN A 397 15.16 8.20 -2.85
CA GLN A 397 16.21 7.37 -3.41
C GLN A 397 16.66 7.96 -4.76
N GLU A 398 17.80 7.48 -5.26
CA GLU A 398 18.36 7.90 -6.55
C GLU A 398 17.36 7.74 -7.70
N LYS A 399 16.55 6.68 -7.71
CA LYS A 399 15.55 6.44 -8.75
C LYS A 399 14.46 7.52 -8.78
N HIS A 400 14.05 8.07 -7.63
CA HIS A 400 13.13 9.21 -7.61
C HIS A 400 13.75 10.44 -8.27
N TYR A 401 15.01 10.76 -7.91
CA TYR A 401 15.74 11.87 -8.51
C TYR A 401 15.88 11.69 -10.03
N ASN A 402 16.31 10.50 -10.47
CA ASN A 402 16.49 10.20 -11.89
C ASN A 402 15.19 10.29 -12.67
N GLU A 403 14.08 9.84 -12.08
CA GLU A 403 12.76 9.88 -12.69
C GLU A 403 12.21 11.31 -12.79
N LEU A 404 12.32 12.10 -11.71
CA LEU A 404 12.00 13.53 -11.76
C LEU A 404 12.85 14.24 -12.82
N LYS A 405 14.13 13.86 -12.97
CA LYS A 405 15.01 14.45 -13.97
C LYS A 405 14.56 14.08 -15.38
N ARG A 406 14.18 12.83 -15.61
CA ARG A 406 13.64 12.37 -16.89
C ARG A 406 12.40 13.17 -17.31
N VAL A 407 11.52 13.49 -16.35
CA VAL A 407 10.21 14.10 -16.61
C VAL A 407 10.24 15.63 -16.62
N TYR A 408 10.91 16.24 -15.64
CA TYR A 408 10.81 17.69 -15.38
C TYR A 408 12.04 18.51 -15.78
N TYR A 409 13.21 17.89 -15.94
CA TYR A 409 14.43 18.65 -16.26
C TYR A 409 14.44 19.11 -17.72
N THR A 410 14.49 20.42 -17.92
CA THR A 410 14.69 21.05 -19.23
C THR A 410 16.16 21.47 -19.38
N PRO A 411 16.90 20.91 -20.36
CA PRO A 411 18.31 21.25 -20.62
C PRO A 411 18.57 22.72 -20.97
#